data_AF-A0A3D3HWF7-F1
#
_entry.id   AF-A0A3D3HWF7-F1
#
_cell.length_a   1.000
_cell.length_b   1.000
_cell.length_c   1.000
_cell.angle_alpha   90.00
_cell.angle_beta   90.00
_cell.angle_gamma   90.00
#
_symmetry.space_group_name_H-M   'P 1'
#
loop_
_entity.id
_entity.type
_entity.pdbx_description
1 polymer ?
#
loop_
_entity_poly.entity_id
_entity_poly.type
_entity_poly.pdbx_seq_one_letter_code
_entity_poly.pdbx_strand_id
1 'polypeptide(L)' 'MYALVNVEKFVQDNADRLGDRAEGILARAKEHAGGTGVISGGAVKDIMGDDDLTHEFSQTVTDDPEHMRIGLEAINKA' A
#
# COMPACT_ATOMS: atom_id res chain seq x y z
N MET A 1 -0.72 -5.43 9.32
CA MET A 1 -0.50 -6.05 7.99
C MET A 1 -1.31 -5.26 6.98
N TYR A 2 -0.84 -5.19 5.75
CA TYR A 2 -1.49 -4.49 4.65
C TYR A 2 -1.63 -5.45 3.46
N ALA A 3 -2.44 -5.11 2.48
CA ALA A 3 -2.53 -5.85 1.23
C ALA A 3 -1.87 -5.08 0.08
N LEU A 4 -1.36 -5.79 -0.93
CA LEU A 4 -0.84 -5.17 -2.16
C LEU A 4 -1.88 -4.24 -2.79
N VAL A 5 -3.15 -4.65 -2.79
CA VAL A 5 -4.26 -3.85 -3.33
C VAL A 5 -4.49 -2.53 -2.59
N ASN A 6 -4.10 -2.42 -1.31
CA ASN A 6 -4.12 -1.13 -0.60
C ASN A 6 -3.09 -0.19 -1.20
N VAL A 7 -1.89 -0.69 -1.51
CA VAL A 7 -0.83 0.13 -2.12
C VAL A 7 -1.21 0.51 -3.55
N GLU A 8 -1.78 -0.42 -4.32
CA GLU A 8 -2.24 -0.15 -5.68
C GLU A 8 -3.31 0.94 -5.71
N LYS A 9 -4.32 0.83 -4.83
CA LYS A 9 -5.38 1.82 -4.70
C LYS A 9 -4.84 3.16 -4.20
N PHE A 10 -3.96 3.17 -3.21
CA PHE A 10 -3.33 4.39 -2.70
C PHE A 10 -2.55 5.12 -3.79
N VAL A 11 -1.78 4.38 -4.59
CA VAL A 11 -1.03 4.94 -5.72
C VAL A 11 -1.99 5.49 -6.77
N GLN A 12 -3.08 4.79 -7.07
CA GLN A 12 -4.11 5.25 -8.01
C GLN A 12 -4.78 6.55 -7.53
N ASP A 13 -5.19 6.62 -6.26
CA ASP A 13 -5.86 7.79 -5.68
C ASP A 13 -4.93 9.01 -5.60
N ASN A 14 -3.61 8.78 -5.61
CA ASN A 14 -2.58 9.81 -5.50
C ASN A 14 -1.71 9.96 -6.75
N ALA A 15 -2.13 9.43 -7.90
CA ALA A 15 -1.28 9.32 -9.10
C ALA A 15 -0.69 10.67 -9.53
N ASP A 16 -1.51 11.74 -9.53
CA ASP A 16 -1.09 13.10 -9.91
C ASP A 16 -0.01 13.67 -8.96
N ARG A 17 -0.08 13.32 -7.67
CA ARG A 17 0.84 13.80 -6.63
C ARG A 17 2.13 12.98 -6.58
N LEU A 18 2.01 11.67 -6.77
CA LEU A 18 3.15 10.75 -6.69
C LEU A 18 4.04 10.82 -7.94
N GLY A 19 3.45 11.08 -9.11
CA GLY A 19 4.18 11.18 -10.37
C GLY A 19 5.10 9.97 -10.57
N ASP A 20 6.38 10.24 -10.85
CA ASP A 20 7.40 9.22 -11.10
C ASP A 20 7.64 8.26 -9.91
N ARG A 21 7.25 8.65 -8.69
CA ARG A 21 7.38 7.79 -7.50
C ARG A 21 6.42 6.60 -7.53
N ALA A 22 5.30 6.73 -8.25
CA ALA A 22 4.24 5.72 -8.29
C ALA A 22 4.76 4.36 -8.74
N GLU A 23 5.53 4.33 -9.85
CA GLU A 23 6.08 3.09 -10.40
C GLU A 23 7.04 2.41 -9.41
N GLY A 24 7.91 3.19 -8.75
CA GLY A 24 8.84 2.67 -7.75
C GLY A 24 8.15 2.15 -6.48
N ILE A 25 7.05 2.78 -6.05
CA ILE A 25 6.23 2.28 -4.93
C ILE A 25 5.60 0.94 -5.30
N LEU A 26 4.99 0.84 -6.48
CA LEU A 26 4.34 -0.39 -6.94
C LEU A 26 5.33 -1.55 -7.12
N ALA A 27 6.52 -1.28 -7.66
CA ALA A 27 7.56 -2.29 -7.83
C ALA A 27 7.98 -2.89 -6.48
N ARG A 28 8.31 -2.04 -5.50
CA ARG A 28 8.67 -2.46 -4.14
C ARG A 28 7.53 -3.19 -3.44
N ALA A 29 6.29 -2.71 -3.58
CA ALA A 29 5.12 -3.34 -2.99
C ALA A 29 4.93 -4.77 -3.52
N LYS A 30 5.11 -4.99 -4.82
CA LYS A 30 5.03 -6.32 -5.45
C LYS A 30 6.14 -7.25 -4.96
N GLU A 31 7.37 -6.75 -4.82
CA GLU A 31 8.47 -7.55 -4.25
C GLU A 31 8.18 -7.98 -2.82
N HIS A 32 7.71 -7.07 -1.97
CA HIS A 32 7.39 -7.37 -0.57
C HIS A 32 6.14 -8.23 -0.39
N ALA A 33 5.13 -8.06 -1.23
CA ALA A 33 3.92 -8.89 -1.19
C ALA A 33 4.17 -10.34 -1.63
N GLY A 34 5.18 -10.54 -2.50
CA GLY A 34 5.48 -11.82 -3.11
C GLY A 34 4.25 -12.44 -3.78
N GLY A 35 4.10 -13.77 -3.65
CA GLY A 35 2.94 -14.49 -4.18
C GLY A 35 1.68 -14.42 -3.32
N THR A 36 1.74 -13.86 -2.11
CA THR A 36 0.62 -13.85 -1.15
C THR A 36 -0.29 -12.63 -1.27
N GLY A 37 0.20 -11.55 -1.87
CA GLY A 37 -0.52 -10.27 -1.88
C GLY A 37 -0.56 -9.58 -0.51
N VAL A 38 0.12 -10.10 0.51
CA VAL A 38 0.15 -9.55 1.88
C VAL A 38 1.48 -8.88 2.16
N ILE A 39 1.42 -7.67 2.71
CA ILE A 39 2.56 -6.83 3.05
C ILE A 39 2.68 -6.72 4.57
N SER A 40 3.88 -7.00 5.10
CA SER A 40 4.18 -6.76 6.51
C SER A 40 4.13 -5.27 6.83
N GLY A 41 3.62 -4.91 8.02
CA GLY A 41 3.63 -3.51 8.47
C GLY A 41 5.03 -2.90 8.49
N GLY A 42 6.07 -3.70 8.77
CA GLY A 42 7.45 -3.24 8.76
C GLY A 42 8.00 -2.91 7.38
N ALA A 43 7.42 -3.46 6.31
CA ALA A 43 7.86 -3.21 4.93
C ALA A 43 7.30 -1.91 4.33
N VAL A 44 6.30 -1.30 4.96
CA VAL A 44 5.62 -0.11 4.42
C VAL A 44 6.60 1.06 4.26
N LYS A 45 7.49 1.26 5.23
CA LYS A 45 8.51 2.32 5.13
C LYS A 45 9.42 2.13 3.92
N ASP A 46 9.87 0.90 3.70
CA ASP A 46 10.71 0.56 2.55
C ASP A 46 9.94 0.69 1.24
N ILE A 47 8.64 0.43 1.21
CA ILE A 47 7.77 0.58 0.04
C ILE A 47 7.43 2.04 -0.27
N MET A 48 7.22 2.88 0.73
CA MET A 48 6.86 4.30 0.52
C MET A 48 8.10 5.14 0.24
N GLY A 49 9.22 4.84 0.90
CA GLY A 49 10.51 5.49 0.71
C GLY A 49 10.70 6.79 1.49
N ASP A 50 9.69 7.24 2.23
CA ASP A 50 9.81 8.33 3.21
C ASP A 50 8.78 8.16 4.35
N ASP A 51 9.04 8.84 5.47
CA ASP A 51 8.24 8.71 6.70
C ASP A 51 6.87 9.39 6.60
N ASP A 52 6.75 10.51 5.88
CA ASP A 52 5.50 11.24 5.73
C ASP A 52 4.50 10.43 4.90
N LEU A 53 4.97 9.86 3.79
CA LEU A 53 4.15 9.03 2.92
C LEU A 53 3.79 7.69 3.58
N THR A 54 4.68 7.16 4.43
CA THR A 54 4.38 5.99 5.27
C THR A 54 3.22 6.29 6.21
N HIS A 55 3.28 7.43 6.89
CA HIS A 55 2.24 7.85 7.81
C HIS A 55 0.91 8.07 7.09
N GLU A 56 0.95 8.78 5.96
CA GLU A 56 -0.21 9.06 5.12
C GLU A 56 -0.87 7.76 4.64
N PHE A 57 -0.09 6.83 4.07
CA PHE A 57 -0.61 5.53 3.64
C PHE A 57 -1.26 4.77 4.79
N SER A 58 -0.58 4.70 5.95
CA SER A 58 -1.11 4.00 7.12
C SER A 58 -2.43 4.61 7.58
N GLN A 59 -2.55 5.94 7.59
CA GLN A 59 -3.81 6.63 7.91
C GLN A 59 -4.89 6.39 6.87
N THR A 60 -4.59 6.51 5.58
CA THR A 60 -5.56 6.24 4.51
C THR A 60 -6.15 4.84 4.66
N VAL A 61 -5.31 3.83 4.90
CA VAL A 61 -5.82 2.45 5.02
C VAL A 61 -6.68 2.23 6.27
N THR A 62 -6.43 2.96 7.37
CA THR A 62 -7.23 2.83 8.59
C THR A 62 -8.48 3.67 8.60
N ASP A 63 -8.46 4.82 7.93
CA ASP A 63 -9.50 5.84 8.08
C ASP A 63 -10.43 5.88 6.88
N ASP A 64 -9.99 5.39 5.71
CA ASP A 64 -10.81 5.24 4.52
C ASP A 64 -11.54 3.88 4.53
N PRO A 65 -12.89 3.85 4.56
CA PRO A 65 -13.66 2.61 4.57
C PRO A 65 -13.44 1.73 3.33
N GLU A 66 -13.15 2.31 2.16
CA GLU A 66 -12.84 1.57 0.95
C GLU A 66 -11.52 0.83 1.10
N HIS A 67 -10.46 1.52 1.54
CA HIS A 67 -9.15 0.90 1.78
C HIS A 67 -9.21 -0.17 2.87
N MET A 68 -9.95 0.09 3.95
CA MET A 68 -10.16 -0.90 5.00
C MET A 68 -10.83 -2.16 4.45
N ARG A 69 -11.88 -2.00 3.64
CA ARG A 69 -12.62 -3.12 3.04
C ARG A 69 -11.74 -3.94 2.08
N ILE A 70 -11.07 -3.30 1.13
CA ILE A 70 -10.22 -4.02 0.16
C ILE A 70 -9.06 -4.74 0.86
N GLY A 71 -8.46 -4.11 1.88
CA GLY A 71 -7.39 -4.71 2.67
C GLY A 71 -7.86 -5.96 3.42
N LEU A 72 -9.00 -5.88 4.11
CA LEU A 72 -9.57 -7.02 4.83
C LEU A 72 -9.97 -8.17 3.89
N GLU A 73 -10.59 -7.87 2.75
CA GLU A 73 -10.98 -8.88 1.76
C GLU A 73 -9.78 -9.60 1.15
N ALA A 74 -8.69 -8.87 0.88
CA ALA A 74 -7.47 -9.44 0.35
C ALA A 74 -6.73 -10.31 1.39
N ILE A 75 -6.61 -9.81 2.62
CA ILE A 75 -5.94 -10.55 3.71
C ILE A 75 -6.69 -11.83 4.09
N ASN A 76 -8.03 -11.81 4.08
CA ASN A 76 -8.83 -13.01 4.39
C ASN A 76 -8.78 -14.10 3.31
N LYS A 77 -8.28 -13.78 2.10
CA LYS A 77 -8.17 -14.71 0.96
C LYS A 77 -6.75 -15.25 0.76
N ALA A 78 -5.76 -14.66 1.42
CA ALA A 78 -4.34 -15.04 1.37
C ALA A 78 -4.04 -16.18 2.36
#